data_AF-A0A0N0VDT1-F1
#
_entry.id   AF-A0A0N0VDT1-F1
#
_cell.length_a   1.000
_cell.length_b   1.000
_cell.length_c   1.000
_cell.angle_alpha   90.00
_cell.angle_beta   90.00
_cell.angle_gamma   90.00
#
_symmetry.space_group_name_H-M   'P 1'
#
loop_
_entity.id
_entity.type
_entity.pdbx_description
1 polymer ?
#
loop_
_entity_poly.entity_id
_entity_poly.type
_entity_poly.pdbx_seq_one_letter_code
_entity_poly.pdbx_strand_id
1 'polypeptide(L)'
;MQSGTPKAKPATPHGSGGGGDVEFQQNREGNEPKGADDEHEEPSGYREPERHSDNEPAAGRVAEEQQEGGATAAAKPNEPVDEITEEDMTRDFDAEVLDLAKDKSLSRKERSKKKKALLARQAVVQKEKERRAVIELDAKLPRPDWYTSDDDEDSVFSDVEKTEVSEMKAQPPDGQGQLFLILYTVLSFVAFVFHLASSCPIPWMRGHGRQYGVWRAKGGGLPVLKVNNIHDCSNEMQYWQAAAALSVICTVVSCGAWISGVLLCVNKGHMGASFALTFYCAVFSLASWALVVALYHYFRCGKGVLANIGVHLDAGFALTLIAWVFHLVAFALLGLHFLRYWTRSVHSGEMHPMRFLYVACLLITMLFYCVGMAYNMWSKDFPLVKASVTMWHIEVYDKTTHLHTFLNRQTYKCTTITRRMKVVAAFIIMSLIWMFFATIFATGACYDARYIPNSLFFGYLCSVFALVGWITLIATRHGHLCTGATPAGASAWVDLGYNGIPSGIENAQINFDGYKLKEGFGLLVAGWALSTVAVVLNTFLHSS
;
A
#
# COMPACT_ATOMS: atom_id res chain seq x y z
N MET A 1 21.31 -60.78 -56.95
CA MET A 1 21.63 -59.42 -56.46
C MET A 1 20.82 -59.21 -55.18
N GLN A 2 21.15 -59.68 -53.98
CA GLN A 2 22.38 -59.84 -53.18
C GLN A 2 23.03 -58.56 -52.63
N SER A 3 23.16 -58.59 -51.30
CA SER A 3 23.96 -57.77 -50.37
C SER A 3 23.40 -56.40 -49.98
N GLY A 4 23.41 -55.98 -48.71
CA GLY A 4 23.94 -56.60 -47.50
C GLY A 4 23.93 -55.58 -46.36
N THR A 5 23.66 -56.03 -45.15
CA THR A 5 23.84 -55.29 -43.88
C THR A 5 25.32 -55.01 -43.62
N PRO A 6 25.66 -54.16 -42.63
CA PRO A 6 26.09 -54.80 -41.38
C PRO A 6 25.63 -54.13 -40.08
N LYS A 7 25.39 -55.00 -39.10
CA LYS A 7 25.47 -54.76 -37.65
C LYS A 7 26.93 -54.57 -37.23
N ALA A 8 27.18 -53.78 -36.19
CA ALA A 8 28.34 -53.93 -35.31
C ALA A 8 27.96 -53.73 -33.83
N LYS A 9 28.67 -54.48 -32.99
CA LYS A 9 28.42 -54.89 -31.60
C LYS A 9 29.01 -53.93 -30.54
N PRO A 10 28.73 -54.14 -29.24
CA PRO A 10 29.18 -53.31 -28.12
C PRO A 10 30.56 -53.73 -27.58
N ALA A 11 31.22 -52.84 -26.82
CA ALA A 11 32.41 -53.17 -26.03
C ALA A 11 32.46 -52.41 -24.70
N THR A 12 32.39 -53.18 -23.61
CA THR A 12 33.10 -53.04 -22.32
C THR A 12 33.80 -54.39 -22.12
N PRO A 13 34.89 -54.60 -21.31
CA PRO A 13 35.21 -53.95 -20.02
C PRO A 13 36.73 -53.86 -19.62
N HIS A 14 36.96 -53.40 -18.38
CA HIS A 14 38.05 -53.73 -17.41
C HIS A 14 39.47 -53.10 -17.43
N GLY A 15 39.92 -52.78 -16.20
CA GLY A 15 41.27 -52.48 -15.70
C GLY A 15 41.23 -51.28 -14.74
N SER A 16 41.17 -51.37 -13.40
CA SER A 16 41.92 -52.09 -12.35
C SER A 16 43.41 -51.75 -12.27
N GLY A 17 43.82 -51.19 -11.11
CA GLY A 17 45.19 -50.99 -10.65
C GLY A 17 45.66 -49.53 -10.80
N GLY A 18 46.20 -48.84 -9.80
CA GLY A 18 46.61 -49.20 -8.46
C GLY A 18 47.47 -48.03 -7.90
N GLY A 19 47.51 -47.93 -6.57
CA GLY A 19 48.59 -47.40 -5.72
C GLY A 19 49.37 -46.14 -6.13
N GLY A 20 49.39 -45.15 -5.22
CA GLY A 20 50.35 -44.07 -5.27
C GLY A 20 50.14 -43.04 -4.16
N ASP A 21 50.44 -43.45 -2.93
CA ASP A 21 50.73 -42.51 -1.83
C ASP A 21 51.92 -41.63 -2.22
N VAL A 22 51.76 -40.31 -2.17
CA VAL A 22 52.87 -39.38 -1.94
C VAL A 22 52.39 -38.28 -1.00
N GLU A 23 52.75 -38.49 0.26
CA GLU A 23 52.91 -37.53 1.31
C GLU A 23 53.92 -36.44 0.90
N PHE A 24 53.56 -35.16 1.03
CA PHE A 24 54.53 -34.08 1.15
C PHE A 24 53.99 -33.00 2.11
N GLN A 25 54.45 -33.09 3.36
CA GLN A 25 54.53 -31.96 4.29
C GLN A 25 55.58 -30.96 3.78
N GLN A 26 55.32 -29.66 3.93
CA GLN A 26 56.04 -28.77 4.87
C GLN A 26 55.95 -27.29 4.47
N ASN A 27 55.57 -26.49 5.48
CA ASN A 27 56.12 -25.20 5.89
C ASN A 27 56.24 -24.05 4.87
N ARG A 28 55.58 -22.92 5.21
CA ARG A 28 56.33 -21.73 5.64
C ARG A 28 55.50 -20.70 6.41
N GLU A 29 56.05 -20.33 7.55
CA GLU A 29 55.71 -19.22 8.44
C GLU A 29 56.14 -17.84 7.89
N GLY A 30 55.67 -16.79 8.56
CA GLY A 30 56.23 -15.42 8.57
C GLY A 30 55.50 -14.46 7.62
N ASN A 31 55.14 -13.22 7.98
CA ASN A 31 55.59 -12.35 9.05
C ASN A 31 54.56 -11.22 9.24
N GLU A 32 54.36 -10.80 10.50
CA GLU A 32 53.90 -9.45 10.86
C GLU A 32 54.90 -8.39 10.37
N PRO A 33 54.48 -7.11 10.33
CA PRO A 33 55.26 -6.15 11.09
C PRO A 33 54.40 -5.23 11.96
N LYS A 34 54.87 -5.10 13.21
CA LYS A 34 54.65 -3.97 14.11
C LYS A 34 55.68 -2.87 13.83
N GLY A 35 55.24 -1.63 14.02
CA GLY A 35 56.01 -0.41 14.29
C GLY A 35 54.99 0.73 14.38
N ALA A 36 54.62 1.30 15.54
CA ALA A 36 55.41 2.05 16.53
C ALA A 36 56.21 3.18 15.84
N ASP A 37 56.21 4.44 16.26
CA ASP A 37 55.48 5.31 17.20
C ASP A 37 55.86 6.72 16.68
N ASP A 38 55.07 7.76 16.91
CA ASP A 38 55.66 9.07 17.27
C ASP A 38 54.59 10.05 17.78
N GLU A 39 54.97 10.67 18.89
CA GLU A 39 54.23 11.55 19.79
C GLU A 39 54.18 13.01 19.29
N HIS A 40 53.55 13.85 20.14
CA HIS A 40 53.49 15.32 20.13
C HIS A 40 52.32 15.91 19.32
N GLU A 41 51.49 16.83 19.81
CA GLU A 41 51.58 17.75 20.95
C GLU A 41 50.16 18.32 21.17
N GLU A 42 49.66 18.32 22.40
CA GLU A 42 48.66 19.30 22.88
C GLU A 42 49.42 20.59 23.25
N PRO A 43 48.85 21.80 23.09
CA PRO A 43 48.06 22.32 24.22
C PRO A 43 46.98 23.37 23.89
N SER A 44 46.23 23.71 24.96
CA SER A 44 45.62 25.02 25.23
C SER A 44 44.37 25.35 24.40
N GLY A 45 43.17 25.45 24.97
CA GLY A 45 42.82 26.14 26.20
C GLY A 45 42.09 27.44 25.82
N TYR A 46 40.76 27.48 25.99
CA TYR A 46 40.04 28.73 26.26
C TYR A 46 38.74 28.44 27.00
N ARG A 47 38.63 29.14 28.13
CA ARG A 47 37.57 29.16 29.13
C ARG A 47 36.75 30.44 28.89
N GLU A 48 35.43 30.30 28.80
CA GLU A 48 34.32 31.18 29.27
C GLU A 48 34.47 32.74 29.24
N PRO A 49 33.37 33.50 29.04
CA PRO A 49 32.40 33.61 30.15
C PRO A 49 30.92 33.77 29.76
N GLU A 50 30.08 33.38 30.72
CA GLU A 50 28.72 33.89 30.94
C GLU A 50 28.66 35.42 30.87
N ARG A 51 27.51 35.95 30.40
CA ARG A 51 27.05 37.27 30.84
C ARG A 51 25.58 37.24 31.21
N HIS A 52 25.39 37.62 32.46
CA HIS A 52 24.21 37.93 33.21
C HIS A 52 23.39 39.12 32.67
N SER A 53 22.15 39.13 33.16
CA SER A 53 21.37 40.24 33.74
C SER A 53 20.60 41.20 32.84
N ASP A 54 19.27 41.10 33.02
CA ASP A 54 18.36 42.16 33.46
C ASP A 54 18.04 43.33 32.52
N ASN A 55 16.76 43.44 32.13
CA ASN A 55 15.86 44.49 32.63
C ASN A 55 14.51 44.52 31.86
N GLU A 56 13.46 44.07 32.55
CA GLU A 56 12.18 44.81 32.63
C GLU A 56 12.42 46.20 33.29
N PRO A 57 11.48 47.18 33.34
CA PRO A 57 10.06 47.15 32.96
C PRO A 57 9.56 48.40 32.20
N ALA A 58 8.25 48.41 31.92
CA ALA A 58 7.30 49.50 32.22
C ALA A 58 6.46 50.07 31.05
N ALA A 59 5.16 49.79 31.19
CA ALA A 59 4.06 50.76 31.14
C ALA A 59 3.57 51.29 29.78
N GLY A 60 2.35 50.86 29.44
CA GLY A 60 1.48 51.53 28.47
C GLY A 60 0.10 50.88 28.43
N ARG A 61 -0.78 51.28 29.36
CA ARG A 61 -2.23 51.03 29.35
C ARG A 61 -2.87 51.52 28.04
N VAL A 62 -3.92 50.86 27.55
CA VAL A 62 -5.31 51.36 27.41
C VAL A 62 -6.24 50.23 26.88
N ALA A 63 -7.36 50.06 27.59
CA ALA A 63 -8.72 49.56 27.27
C ALA A 63 -8.93 48.62 26.06
N GLU A 64 -9.44 47.39 26.24
CA GLU A 64 -10.82 46.99 26.59
C GLU A 64 -11.79 47.11 25.40
N GLU A 65 -12.09 45.98 24.75
CA GLU A 65 -13.46 45.62 24.40
C GLU A 65 -13.59 44.10 24.17
N GLN A 66 -14.61 43.53 24.80
CA GLN A 66 -14.96 42.12 24.86
C GLN A 66 -15.69 41.66 23.60
N GLN A 67 -15.43 40.43 23.13
CA GLN A 67 -16.55 39.55 22.79
C GLN A 67 -16.17 38.06 22.90
N GLU A 68 -17.06 37.36 23.58
CA GLU A 68 -16.91 36.04 24.21
C GLU A 68 -16.86 34.88 23.21
N GLY A 69 -15.92 33.97 23.47
CA GLY A 69 -15.97 32.60 23.00
C GLY A 69 -16.97 31.78 23.82
N GLY A 70 -17.82 31.04 23.11
CA GLY A 70 -18.69 30.02 23.69
C GLY A 70 -17.89 28.81 24.14
N ALA A 71 -17.69 28.69 25.45
CA ALA A 71 -17.26 27.46 26.09
C ALA A 71 -18.48 26.75 26.71
N THR A 72 -18.60 25.48 26.38
CA THR A 72 -19.51 24.48 26.90
C THR A 72 -19.52 24.44 28.43
N ALA A 73 -20.62 24.90 29.03
CA ALA A 73 -20.89 24.72 30.44
C ALA A 73 -21.58 23.36 30.68
N ALA A 74 -20.95 22.57 31.53
CA ALA A 74 -21.38 21.27 32.00
C ALA A 74 -22.84 21.26 32.51
N ALA A 75 -23.56 20.19 32.14
CA ALA A 75 -24.88 19.87 32.63
C ALA A 75 -24.88 19.76 34.17
N LYS A 76 -25.74 20.55 34.80
CA LYS A 76 -26.17 20.35 36.19
C LYS A 76 -27.14 19.15 36.26
N PRO A 77 -27.24 18.47 37.42
CA PRO A 77 -28.11 17.32 37.58
C PRO A 77 -29.57 17.74 37.39
N ASN A 78 -30.35 16.90 36.69
CA ASN A 78 -31.78 17.04 36.48
C ASN A 78 -32.50 17.38 37.80
N GLU A 79 -33.00 18.61 37.91
CA GLU A 79 -34.18 18.85 38.76
C GLU A 79 -35.31 17.97 38.21
N PRO A 80 -36.13 17.35 39.09
CA PRO A 80 -37.28 16.58 38.65
C PRO A 80 -38.14 17.50 37.78
N VAL A 81 -38.29 17.15 36.50
CA VAL A 81 -39.25 17.80 35.62
C VAL A 81 -40.61 17.43 36.19
N ASP A 82 -41.25 18.37 36.88
CA ASP A 82 -42.64 18.22 37.30
C ASP A 82 -43.47 17.74 36.10
N GLU A 83 -44.26 16.70 36.31
CA GLU A 83 -45.14 16.12 35.29
C GLU A 83 -46.02 17.23 34.67
N ILE A 84 -45.99 17.35 33.34
CA ILE A 84 -46.80 18.34 32.61
C ILE A 84 -48.27 17.96 32.77
N THR A 85 -49.04 18.79 33.46
CA THR A 85 -50.48 18.54 33.65
C THR A 85 -51.27 18.98 32.41
N GLU A 86 -52.49 18.45 32.22
CA GLU A 86 -53.41 18.90 31.17
C GLU A 86 -53.79 20.39 31.31
N GLU A 87 -53.74 20.93 32.54
CA GLU A 87 -53.91 22.36 32.78
C GLU A 87 -52.77 23.17 32.14
N ASP A 88 -51.52 22.73 32.24
CA ASP A 88 -50.39 23.40 31.58
C ASP A 88 -50.49 23.40 30.05
N MET A 89 -51.16 22.40 29.45
CA MET A 89 -51.38 22.33 28.01
C MET A 89 -52.38 23.37 27.50
N THR A 90 -53.30 23.81 28.36
CA THR A 90 -54.36 24.77 28.01
C THR A 90 -54.08 26.20 28.49
N ARG A 91 -53.02 26.41 29.28
CA ARG A 91 -52.59 27.74 29.76
C ARG A 91 -52.05 28.64 28.64
N ASP A 92 -52.42 29.91 28.74
CA ASP A 92 -51.90 30.99 27.90
C ASP A 92 -50.71 31.66 28.59
N PHE A 93 -49.53 31.09 28.38
CA PHE A 93 -48.27 31.61 28.96
C PHE A 93 -47.96 33.04 28.51
N ASP A 94 -48.43 33.45 27.33
CA ASP A 94 -48.17 34.79 26.80
C ASP A 94 -49.00 35.84 27.55
N ALA A 95 -50.27 35.54 27.83
CA ALA A 95 -51.12 36.36 28.68
C ALA A 95 -50.56 36.48 30.11
N GLU A 96 -50.09 35.37 30.70
CA GLU A 96 -49.51 35.39 32.05
C GLU A 96 -48.20 36.19 32.11
N VAL A 97 -47.36 36.13 31.07
CA VAL A 97 -46.13 36.95 30.98
C VAL A 97 -46.48 38.44 30.87
N LEU A 98 -47.55 38.79 30.15
CA LEU A 98 -48.04 40.16 30.02
C LEU A 98 -48.61 40.70 31.34
N ASP A 99 -49.34 39.87 32.09
CA ASP A 99 -49.89 40.26 33.39
C ASP A 99 -48.79 40.40 34.44
N LEU A 100 -47.78 39.52 34.41
CA LEU A 100 -46.61 39.61 35.28
C LEU A 100 -45.77 40.88 35.02
N ALA A 101 -45.82 41.43 33.81
CA ALA A 101 -45.17 42.70 33.48
C ALA A 101 -45.92 43.91 34.08
N LYS A 102 -47.25 43.82 34.19
CA LYS A 102 -48.14 44.87 34.73
C LYS A 102 -48.25 44.86 36.26
N ASP A 103 -47.92 43.74 36.90
CA ASP A 103 -47.95 43.62 38.35
C ASP A 103 -46.89 44.52 39.03
N LYS A 104 -47.37 45.58 39.69
CA LYS A 104 -46.55 46.54 40.43
C LYS A 104 -46.23 46.10 41.86
N SER A 105 -46.86 45.04 42.35
CA SER A 105 -46.64 44.53 43.71
C SER A 105 -45.32 43.78 43.87
N LEU A 106 -44.74 43.30 42.77
CA LEU A 106 -43.51 42.50 42.76
C LEU A 106 -42.27 43.35 42.48
N SER A 107 -41.18 43.06 43.21
CA SER A 107 -39.89 43.69 42.94
C SER A 107 -39.37 43.34 41.53
N ARG A 108 -38.55 44.21 40.94
CA ARG A 108 -38.00 44.00 39.58
C ARG A 108 -37.26 42.65 39.45
N LYS A 109 -36.59 42.22 40.53
CA LYS A 109 -35.83 40.96 40.60
C LYS A 109 -36.73 39.73 40.69
N GLU A 110 -37.86 39.83 41.40
CA GLU A 110 -38.85 38.75 41.47
C GLU A 110 -39.61 38.60 40.14
N ARG A 111 -39.94 39.72 39.49
CA ARG A 111 -40.55 39.70 38.15
C ARG A 111 -39.65 39.04 37.12
N SER A 112 -38.36 39.34 37.10
CA SER A 112 -37.44 38.68 36.16
C SER A 112 -37.30 37.18 36.44
N LYS A 113 -37.28 36.78 37.72
CA LYS A 113 -37.20 35.35 38.11
C LYS A 113 -38.47 34.59 37.70
N LYS A 114 -39.65 35.13 37.99
CA LYS A 114 -40.94 34.52 37.61
C LYS A 114 -41.12 34.47 36.08
N LYS A 115 -40.75 35.54 35.37
CA LYS A 115 -40.75 35.56 33.90
C LYS A 115 -39.86 34.46 33.30
N LYS A 116 -38.64 34.30 33.83
CA LYS A 116 -37.72 33.25 33.37
C LYS A 116 -38.27 31.84 33.62
N ALA A 117 -38.92 31.62 34.75
CA ALA A 117 -39.56 30.33 35.07
C ALA A 117 -40.75 30.03 34.14
N LEU A 118 -41.60 31.03 33.86
CA LEU A 118 -42.72 30.88 32.93
C LEU A 118 -42.26 30.55 31.51
N LEU A 119 -41.24 31.26 31.00
CA LEU A 119 -40.68 30.98 29.67
C LEU A 119 -40.04 29.59 29.58
N ALA A 120 -39.38 29.12 30.64
CA ALA A 120 -38.84 27.77 30.70
C ALA A 120 -39.96 26.71 30.64
N ARG A 121 -41.07 26.93 31.36
CA ARG A 121 -42.23 26.03 31.35
C ARG A 121 -42.97 26.06 30.01
N GLN A 122 -43.10 27.23 29.39
CA GLN A 122 -43.66 27.39 28.03
C GLN A 122 -42.87 26.58 27.00
N ALA A 123 -41.53 26.59 27.06
CA ALA A 123 -40.69 25.81 26.14
C ALA A 123 -40.89 24.29 26.30
N VAL A 124 -41.07 23.82 27.53
CA VAL A 124 -41.34 22.40 27.83
C VAL A 124 -42.74 22.00 27.33
N VAL A 125 -43.76 22.81 27.57
CA VAL A 125 -45.14 22.58 27.09
C VAL A 125 -45.20 22.60 25.56
N GLN A 126 -44.50 23.53 24.91
CA GLN A 126 -44.47 23.62 23.45
C GLN A 126 -43.87 22.37 22.81
N LYS A 127 -42.79 21.84 23.39
CA LYS A 127 -42.16 20.60 22.94
C LYS A 127 -43.10 19.40 23.08
N GLU A 128 -43.90 19.34 24.14
CA GLU A 128 -44.89 18.26 24.32
C GLU A 128 -46.09 18.42 23.38
N LYS A 129 -46.54 19.65 23.09
CA LYS A 129 -47.55 19.93 22.06
C LYS A 129 -47.09 19.46 20.68
N GLU A 130 -45.84 19.76 20.31
CA GLU A 130 -45.25 19.29 19.05
C GLU A 130 -45.19 17.76 19.01
N ARG A 131 -44.80 17.11 20.11
CA ARG A 131 -44.79 15.65 20.21
C ARG A 131 -46.19 15.04 20.00
N ARG A 132 -47.23 15.58 20.67
CA ARG A 132 -48.61 15.12 20.49
C ARG A 132 -49.12 15.37 19.07
N ALA A 133 -48.80 16.51 18.48
CA ALA A 133 -49.17 16.83 17.09
C ALA A 133 -48.52 15.87 16.09
N VAL A 134 -47.26 15.47 16.29
CA VAL A 134 -46.58 14.47 15.44
C VAL A 134 -47.26 13.11 15.55
N ILE A 135 -47.63 12.68 16.76
CA ILE A 135 -48.35 11.40 16.97
C ILE A 135 -49.72 11.43 16.28
N GLU A 136 -50.45 12.55 16.38
CA GLU A 136 -51.74 12.70 15.71
C GLU A 136 -51.61 12.74 14.18
N LEU A 137 -50.55 13.40 13.66
CA LEU A 137 -50.26 13.43 12.23
C LEU A 137 -49.90 12.05 11.70
N ASP A 138 -49.09 11.29 12.45
CA ASP A 138 -48.71 9.91 12.13
C ASP A 138 -49.92 8.95 12.14
N ALA A 139 -50.89 9.19 13.02
CA ALA A 139 -52.15 8.44 13.04
C ALA A 139 -53.08 8.76 11.85
N LYS A 140 -52.98 9.96 11.26
CA LYS A 140 -53.81 10.40 10.12
C LYS A 140 -53.21 10.07 8.76
N LEU A 141 -51.90 9.80 8.68
CA LEU A 141 -51.26 9.43 7.44
C LEU A 141 -51.69 8.01 7.04
N PRO A 142 -52.12 7.78 5.78
CA PRO A 142 -52.44 6.44 5.30
C PRO A 142 -51.18 5.59 5.39
N ARG A 143 -51.16 4.65 6.35
CA ARG A 143 -50.06 3.70 6.51
C ARG A 143 -50.12 2.72 5.34
N PRO A 144 -49.04 2.56 4.55
CA PRO A 144 -48.98 1.55 3.51
C PRO A 144 -49.18 0.14 4.08
N ASP A 145 -49.81 -0.76 3.31
CA ASP A 145 -50.19 -2.12 3.72
C ASP A 145 -49.05 -3.03 4.22
N TRP A 146 -47.80 -2.60 4.16
CA TRP A 146 -46.65 -3.32 4.72
C TRP A 146 -46.34 -2.95 6.19
N TYR A 147 -47.14 -2.08 6.81
CA TYR A 147 -46.98 -1.61 8.19
C TYR A 147 -47.96 -2.25 9.19
N THR A 148 -48.64 -3.34 8.80
CA THR A 148 -49.43 -4.17 9.73
C THR A 148 -48.61 -5.38 10.15
N SER A 149 -47.84 -5.25 11.23
CA SER A 149 -47.50 -6.39 12.07
C SER A 149 -48.48 -6.44 13.22
N ASP A 150 -49.47 -7.33 13.10
CA ASP A 150 -50.33 -7.78 14.19
C ASP A 150 -49.50 -8.58 15.22
N ASP A 151 -48.68 -7.89 16.01
CA ASP A 151 -48.00 -8.47 17.18
C ASP A 151 -47.69 -7.35 18.20
N ASP A 152 -48.74 -6.83 18.85
CA ASP A 152 -48.62 -6.27 20.20
C ASP A 152 -49.03 -7.42 21.15
N GLU A 153 -48.30 -7.81 22.20
CA GLU A 153 -48.13 -7.04 23.43
C GLU A 153 -46.92 -7.57 24.26
N ASP A 154 -46.29 -6.62 24.99
CA ASP A 154 -45.50 -6.82 26.20
C ASP A 154 -44.14 -7.55 26.13
N SER A 155 -43.08 -6.83 25.70
CA SER A 155 -41.78 -6.73 26.41
C SER A 155 -40.62 -6.28 25.50
N VAL A 156 -40.53 -5.01 25.12
CA VAL A 156 -39.29 -4.49 24.48
C VAL A 156 -38.95 -3.08 25.01
N PHE A 157 -38.51 -3.03 26.27
CA PHE A 157 -37.72 -1.93 26.81
C PHE A 157 -36.36 -2.45 27.31
N SER A 158 -35.73 -3.31 26.52
CA SER A 158 -34.29 -3.57 26.55
C SER A 158 -34.00 -4.51 25.37
N ASP A 159 -33.82 -3.94 24.18
CA ASP A 159 -33.05 -4.50 23.05
C ASP A 159 -33.30 -3.63 21.82
N VAL A 160 -33.07 -2.31 21.95
CA VAL A 160 -32.67 -1.48 20.80
C VAL A 160 -31.19 -1.78 20.53
N GLU A 161 -30.90 -3.06 20.35
CA GLU A 161 -29.77 -3.50 19.58
C GLU A 161 -30.11 -3.07 18.15
N LYS A 162 -29.38 -2.07 17.67
CA LYS A 162 -29.31 -1.64 16.26
C LYS A 162 -29.75 -2.78 15.35
N THR A 163 -30.97 -2.71 14.82
CA THR A 163 -31.36 -3.57 13.70
C THR A 163 -30.37 -3.27 12.58
N GLU A 164 -29.48 -4.23 12.37
CA GLU A 164 -28.36 -4.20 11.45
C GLU A 164 -28.89 -4.15 10.00
N VAL A 165 -29.37 -2.99 9.55
CA VAL A 165 -29.62 -2.75 8.11
C VAL A 165 -28.29 -2.46 7.38
N SER A 166 -27.19 -3.04 7.86
CA SER A 166 -25.86 -2.95 7.26
C SER A 166 -25.27 -4.33 7.14
N GLU A 167 -25.99 -5.23 6.48
CA GLU A 167 -25.39 -6.48 6.10
C GLU A 167 -25.56 -6.69 4.61
N MET A 168 -24.43 -6.60 3.93
CA MET A 168 -24.16 -7.43 2.76
C MET A 168 -24.19 -8.93 3.12
N LYS A 169 -25.15 -9.39 3.92
CA LYS A 169 -25.45 -10.80 4.10
C LYS A 169 -25.92 -11.30 2.74
N ALA A 170 -25.23 -12.34 2.30
CA ALA A 170 -25.25 -12.76 0.92
C ALA A 170 -26.58 -13.41 0.53
N GLN A 171 -26.85 -13.26 -0.77
CA GLN A 171 -27.96 -13.75 -1.57
C GLN A 171 -29.26 -12.95 -1.50
N PRO A 172 -29.87 -12.65 -2.68
CA PRO A 172 -31.30 -12.41 -2.73
C PRO A 172 -32.04 -13.66 -2.19
N PRO A 173 -33.21 -13.50 -1.56
CA PRO A 173 -33.90 -14.53 -0.76
C PRO A 173 -34.18 -15.88 -1.45
N ASP A 174 -34.02 -15.98 -2.78
CA ASP A 174 -34.36 -17.16 -3.58
C ASP A 174 -33.15 -18.01 -4.02
N GLY A 175 -31.96 -17.79 -3.45
CA GLY A 175 -30.74 -18.50 -3.88
C GLY A 175 -30.24 -18.14 -5.29
N GLN A 176 -30.91 -17.18 -5.96
CA GLN A 176 -30.50 -16.68 -7.27
C GLN A 176 -29.11 -16.04 -7.17
N GLY A 177 -28.14 -16.57 -7.92
CA GLY A 177 -26.75 -16.10 -7.88
C GLY A 177 -25.75 -17.07 -7.23
N GLN A 178 -26.22 -18.11 -6.52
CA GLN A 178 -25.33 -19.08 -5.86
C GLN A 178 -24.36 -19.78 -6.81
N LEU A 179 -24.83 -20.06 -8.04
CA LEU A 179 -24.00 -20.65 -9.09
C LEU A 179 -22.76 -19.79 -9.40
N PHE A 180 -22.90 -18.45 -9.44
CA PHE A 180 -21.76 -17.55 -9.70
C PHE A 180 -20.75 -17.58 -8.55
N LEU A 181 -21.22 -17.63 -7.31
CA LEU A 181 -20.36 -17.72 -6.12
C LEU A 181 -19.64 -19.07 -6.03
N ILE A 182 -20.32 -20.17 -6.36
CA ILE A 182 -19.72 -21.51 -6.44
C ILE A 182 -18.65 -21.53 -7.52
N LEU A 183 -18.97 -21.05 -8.73
CA LEU A 183 -18.00 -20.97 -9.84
C LEU A 183 -16.80 -20.10 -9.48
N TYR A 184 -17.01 -18.92 -8.89
CA TYR A 184 -15.93 -18.07 -8.38
C TYR A 184 -15.02 -18.84 -7.41
N THR A 185 -15.60 -19.56 -6.45
CA THR A 185 -14.86 -20.31 -5.43
C THR A 185 -14.07 -21.45 -6.04
N VAL A 186 -14.66 -22.20 -6.98
CA VAL A 186 -13.98 -23.30 -7.70
C VAL A 186 -12.83 -22.78 -8.54
N LEU A 187 -13.03 -21.71 -9.31
CA LEU A 187 -11.97 -21.12 -10.14
C LEU A 187 -10.83 -20.55 -9.28
N SER A 188 -11.18 -19.90 -8.16
CA SER A 188 -10.19 -19.39 -7.19
C SER A 188 -9.39 -20.52 -6.54
N PHE A 189 -10.03 -21.66 -6.24
CA PHE A 189 -9.36 -22.85 -5.74
C PHE A 189 -8.39 -23.45 -6.77
N VAL A 190 -8.84 -23.63 -8.01
CA VAL A 190 -7.99 -24.16 -9.10
C VAL A 190 -6.80 -23.24 -9.35
N ALA A 191 -7.03 -21.92 -9.40
CA ALA A 191 -5.97 -20.93 -9.53
C ALA A 191 -4.98 -20.97 -8.37
N PHE A 192 -5.47 -21.11 -7.13
CA PHE A 192 -4.63 -21.30 -5.95
C PHE A 192 -3.73 -22.53 -6.07
N VAL A 193 -4.29 -23.68 -6.46
CA VAL A 193 -3.51 -24.93 -6.65
C VAL A 193 -2.42 -24.73 -7.70
N PHE A 194 -2.70 -24.05 -8.80
CA PHE A 194 -1.71 -23.77 -9.83
C PHE A 194 -0.63 -22.77 -9.40
N HIS A 195 -0.97 -21.72 -8.65
CA HIS A 195 0.02 -20.83 -8.04
C HIS A 195 0.88 -21.54 -6.98
N LEU A 196 0.29 -22.44 -6.20
CA LEU A 196 1.03 -23.26 -5.23
C LEU A 196 1.98 -24.22 -5.95
N ALA A 197 1.51 -24.87 -7.03
CA ALA A 197 2.33 -25.75 -7.85
C ALA A 197 3.46 -25.00 -8.55
N SER A 198 3.21 -23.80 -9.09
CA SER A 198 4.26 -23.01 -9.72
C SER A 198 5.28 -22.44 -8.72
N SER A 199 4.84 -22.14 -7.48
CA SER A 199 5.72 -21.76 -6.38
C SER A 199 6.53 -22.93 -5.80
N CYS A 200 6.12 -24.17 -6.06
CA CYS A 200 6.89 -25.38 -5.75
C CYS A 200 8.11 -25.52 -6.70
N PRO A 201 9.03 -26.49 -6.49
CA PRO A 201 10.23 -26.63 -7.32
C PRO A 201 9.98 -27.19 -8.73
N ILE A 202 8.93 -26.72 -9.41
CA ILE A 202 8.65 -26.97 -10.83
C ILE A 202 9.52 -26.01 -11.66
N PRO A 203 10.16 -26.48 -12.75
CA PRO A 203 10.93 -25.60 -13.62
C PRO A 203 10.01 -24.62 -14.35
N TRP A 204 10.40 -23.35 -14.36
CA TRP A 204 9.74 -22.30 -15.12
C TRP A 204 10.34 -22.14 -16.52
N MET A 205 11.62 -22.50 -16.65
CA MET A 205 12.33 -22.54 -17.92
C MET A 205 13.25 -23.75 -18.00
N ARG A 206 13.53 -24.21 -19.22
CA ARG A 206 14.40 -25.36 -19.49
C ARG A 206 15.22 -25.15 -20.75
N GLY A 207 16.51 -25.46 -20.71
CA GLY A 207 17.37 -25.47 -21.90
C GLY A 207 18.74 -26.08 -21.61
N HIS A 208 19.35 -26.69 -22.63
CA HIS A 208 20.65 -27.38 -22.55
C HIS A 208 20.78 -28.35 -21.34
N GLY A 209 19.73 -29.12 -21.07
CA GLY A 209 19.69 -30.06 -19.94
C GLY A 209 19.57 -29.41 -18.55
N ARG A 210 19.57 -28.07 -18.47
CA ARG A 210 19.39 -27.29 -17.25
C ARG A 210 17.94 -26.83 -17.10
N GLN A 211 17.43 -26.95 -15.88
CA GLN A 211 16.11 -26.55 -15.43
C GLN A 211 16.25 -25.34 -14.54
N TYR A 212 15.55 -24.25 -14.86
CA TYR A 212 15.55 -23.01 -14.10
C TYR A 212 14.19 -22.88 -13.41
N GLY A 213 14.19 -23.03 -12.08
CA GLY A 213 13.05 -22.69 -11.25
C GLY A 213 13.30 -21.38 -10.51
N VAL A 214 12.24 -20.84 -9.94
CA VAL A 214 12.22 -19.55 -9.22
C VAL A 214 13.16 -19.52 -8.02
N TRP A 215 13.49 -20.69 -7.44
CA TRP A 215 14.35 -20.83 -6.27
C TRP A 215 15.78 -21.27 -6.60
N ARG A 216 15.94 -22.03 -7.69
CA ARG A 216 17.18 -22.73 -8.03
C ARG A 216 17.21 -23.18 -9.48
N ALA A 217 18.40 -23.23 -10.05
CA ALA A 217 18.68 -23.87 -11.33
C ALA A 217 19.44 -25.20 -11.11
N LYS A 218 18.99 -26.28 -11.76
CA LYS A 218 19.53 -27.65 -11.62
C LYS A 218 19.74 -28.31 -12.99
N GLY A 219 20.64 -29.31 -13.06
CA GLY A 219 20.83 -30.13 -14.26
C GLY A 219 21.90 -29.58 -15.22
N GLY A 220 22.05 -30.22 -16.37
CA GLY A 220 23.03 -29.86 -17.39
C GLY A 220 24.49 -30.16 -17.00
N GLY A 221 24.72 -31.10 -16.09
CA GLY A 221 26.08 -31.44 -15.59
C GLY A 221 26.72 -30.36 -14.70
N LEU A 222 25.98 -29.30 -14.37
CA LEU A 222 26.47 -28.17 -13.57
C LEU A 222 25.94 -28.24 -12.13
N PRO A 223 26.69 -27.69 -11.15
CA PRO A 223 26.25 -27.68 -9.76
C PRO A 223 24.94 -26.91 -9.59
N VAL A 224 24.16 -27.32 -8.60
CA VAL A 224 22.89 -26.68 -8.24
C VAL A 224 23.16 -25.22 -7.85
N LEU A 225 22.62 -24.29 -8.63
CA LEU A 225 22.76 -22.86 -8.39
C LEU A 225 21.49 -22.37 -7.71
N LYS A 226 21.57 -22.02 -6.43
CA LYS A 226 20.50 -21.29 -5.75
C LYS A 226 20.49 -19.86 -6.24
N VAL A 227 19.32 -19.24 -6.37
CA VAL A 227 19.21 -17.85 -6.85
C VAL A 227 20.05 -16.89 -6.00
N ASN A 228 20.09 -17.08 -4.69
CA ASN A 228 20.88 -16.25 -3.76
C ASN A 228 22.41 -16.39 -3.94
N ASN A 229 22.86 -17.42 -4.67
CA ASN A 229 24.28 -17.66 -4.94
C ASN A 229 24.71 -17.11 -6.32
N ILE A 230 23.82 -16.40 -7.03
CA ILE A 230 24.14 -15.73 -8.29
C ILE A 230 24.88 -14.43 -7.97
N HIS A 231 26.20 -14.50 -7.85
CA HIS A 231 27.04 -13.33 -7.57
C HIS A 231 27.51 -12.61 -8.86
N ASP A 232 27.66 -13.36 -9.96
CA ASP A 232 28.19 -12.83 -11.23
C ASP A 232 27.24 -11.86 -11.95
N CYS A 233 25.94 -11.89 -11.63
CA CYS A 233 24.93 -11.06 -12.29
C CYS A 233 23.83 -10.65 -11.31
N SER A 234 24.09 -9.57 -10.58
CA SER A 234 23.17 -9.07 -9.55
C SER A 234 21.77 -8.69 -10.07
N ASN A 235 21.64 -8.26 -11.33
CA ASN A 235 20.32 -8.00 -11.92
C ASN A 235 19.53 -9.29 -12.11
N GLU A 236 20.14 -10.32 -12.69
CA GLU A 236 19.48 -11.61 -12.85
C GLU A 236 19.01 -12.16 -11.49
N MET A 237 19.87 -12.07 -10.47
CA MET A 237 19.52 -12.43 -9.10
C MET A 237 18.29 -11.67 -8.60
N GLN A 238 18.26 -10.35 -8.76
CA GLN A 238 17.15 -9.50 -8.31
C GLN A 238 15.83 -9.84 -9.00
N TYR A 239 15.83 -10.07 -10.32
CA TYR A 239 14.62 -10.45 -11.04
C TYR A 239 14.07 -11.80 -10.57
N TRP A 240 14.94 -12.80 -10.36
CA TRP A 240 14.51 -14.10 -9.84
C TRP A 240 13.99 -14.01 -8.41
N GLN A 241 14.65 -13.22 -7.54
CA GLN A 241 14.18 -13.00 -6.16
C GLN A 241 12.84 -12.25 -6.13
N ALA A 242 12.66 -11.24 -6.98
CA ALA A 242 11.42 -10.49 -7.09
C ALA A 242 10.28 -11.38 -7.63
N ALA A 243 10.54 -12.18 -8.67
CA ALA A 243 9.58 -13.16 -9.16
C ALA A 243 9.22 -14.20 -8.08
N ALA A 244 10.19 -14.65 -7.29
CA ALA A 244 9.96 -15.55 -6.16
C ALA A 244 9.06 -14.95 -5.08
N ALA A 245 9.38 -13.73 -4.65
CA ALA A 245 8.58 -13.04 -3.64
C ALA A 245 7.14 -12.81 -4.13
N LEU A 246 6.97 -12.35 -5.37
CA LEU A 246 5.65 -12.11 -5.94
C LEU A 246 4.85 -13.39 -6.15
N SER A 247 5.50 -14.48 -6.56
CA SER A 247 4.88 -15.81 -6.64
C SER A 247 4.32 -16.24 -5.28
N VAL A 248 5.10 -16.12 -4.21
CA VAL A 248 4.66 -16.48 -2.85
C VAL A 248 3.51 -15.58 -2.37
N ILE A 249 3.64 -14.26 -2.54
CA ILE A 249 2.57 -13.32 -2.18
C ILE A 249 1.30 -13.66 -2.95
N CYS A 250 1.40 -13.93 -4.25
CA CYS A 250 0.28 -14.33 -5.08
C CYS A 250 -0.39 -15.61 -4.57
N THR A 251 0.39 -16.63 -4.17
CA THR A 251 -0.16 -17.86 -3.57
C THR A 251 -0.93 -17.58 -2.28
N VAL A 252 -0.38 -16.76 -1.38
CA VAL A 252 -1.04 -16.41 -0.10
C VAL A 252 -2.33 -15.63 -0.34
N VAL A 253 -2.29 -14.61 -1.19
CA VAL A 253 -3.48 -13.82 -1.55
C VAL A 253 -4.52 -14.69 -2.26
N SER A 254 -4.07 -15.66 -3.07
CA SER A 254 -4.96 -16.59 -3.79
C SER A 254 -5.65 -17.56 -2.85
N CYS A 255 -4.97 -17.99 -1.79
CA CYS A 255 -5.58 -18.73 -0.70
C CYS A 255 -6.66 -17.87 0.00
N GLY A 256 -6.34 -16.60 0.27
CA GLY A 256 -7.30 -15.63 0.80
C GLY A 256 -8.53 -15.47 -0.09
N ALA A 257 -8.37 -15.32 -1.40
CA ALA A 257 -9.47 -15.19 -2.37
C ALA A 257 -10.35 -16.44 -2.42
N TRP A 258 -9.74 -17.62 -2.28
CA TRP A 258 -10.49 -18.88 -2.18
C TRP A 258 -11.28 -18.97 -0.87
N ILE A 259 -10.65 -18.69 0.28
CA ILE A 259 -11.32 -18.67 1.59
C ILE A 259 -12.46 -17.65 1.58
N SER A 260 -12.25 -16.47 1.02
CA SER A 260 -13.29 -15.45 0.92
C SER A 260 -14.44 -15.92 0.03
N GLY A 261 -14.19 -16.71 -1.02
CA GLY A 261 -15.21 -17.40 -1.81
C GLY A 261 -16.02 -18.41 -0.99
N VAL A 262 -15.36 -19.26 -0.22
CA VAL A 262 -16.04 -20.20 0.69
C VAL A 262 -16.91 -19.44 1.68
N LEU A 263 -16.40 -18.36 2.28
CA LEU A 263 -17.16 -17.50 3.20
C LEU A 263 -18.37 -16.87 2.50
N LEU A 264 -18.23 -16.42 1.24
CA LEU A 264 -19.34 -15.92 0.44
C LEU A 264 -20.41 -17.00 0.19
N CYS A 265 -20.00 -18.26 -0.05
CA CYS A 265 -20.94 -19.36 -0.24
C CYS A 265 -21.72 -19.75 1.03
N VAL A 266 -21.20 -19.47 2.23
CA VAL A 266 -21.87 -19.73 3.51
C VAL A 266 -22.49 -18.46 4.11
N ASN A 267 -22.65 -17.41 3.31
CA ASN A 267 -23.24 -16.12 3.69
C ASN A 267 -22.54 -15.40 4.86
N LYS A 268 -21.25 -15.70 5.10
CA LYS A 268 -20.40 -15.03 6.10
C LYS A 268 -19.29 -14.18 5.48
N GLY A 269 -19.21 -14.14 4.15
CA GLY A 269 -18.16 -13.46 3.40
C GLY A 269 -18.56 -12.06 2.96
N HIS A 270 -17.55 -11.22 2.71
CA HIS A 270 -17.73 -9.85 2.25
C HIS A 270 -17.32 -9.73 0.76
N MET A 271 -18.24 -9.32 -0.12
CA MET A 271 -18.01 -9.25 -1.58
C MET A 271 -16.83 -8.34 -1.93
N GLY A 272 -16.73 -7.17 -1.29
CA GLY A 272 -15.61 -6.24 -1.49
C GLY A 272 -14.22 -6.84 -1.16
N ALA A 273 -14.12 -7.69 -0.13
CA ALA A 273 -12.87 -8.35 0.23
C ALA A 273 -12.47 -9.37 -0.85
N SER A 274 -13.44 -10.14 -1.37
CA SER A 274 -13.21 -11.06 -2.48
C SER A 274 -12.75 -10.33 -3.75
N PHE A 275 -13.39 -9.21 -4.12
CA PHE A 275 -12.94 -8.40 -5.25
C PHE A 275 -11.49 -7.94 -5.09
N ALA A 276 -11.14 -7.41 -3.92
CA ALA A 276 -9.79 -6.93 -3.65
C ALA A 276 -8.78 -8.09 -3.75
N LEU A 277 -9.04 -9.20 -3.07
CA LEU A 277 -8.14 -10.36 -3.06
C LEU A 277 -7.90 -10.93 -4.46
N THR A 278 -8.95 -11.12 -5.26
CA THR A 278 -8.82 -11.62 -6.63
C THR A 278 -8.09 -10.62 -7.54
N PHE A 279 -8.36 -9.33 -7.39
CA PHE A 279 -7.65 -8.27 -8.12
C PHE A 279 -6.14 -8.30 -7.81
N TYR A 280 -5.78 -8.36 -6.53
CA TYR A 280 -4.38 -8.39 -6.11
C TYR A 280 -3.67 -9.67 -6.57
N CYS A 281 -4.35 -10.82 -6.58
CA CYS A 281 -3.83 -12.03 -7.21
C CYS A 281 -3.48 -11.81 -8.68
N ALA A 282 -4.42 -11.23 -9.45
CA ALA A 282 -4.19 -10.97 -10.87
C ALA A 282 -2.98 -10.05 -11.08
N VAL A 283 -2.84 -9.00 -10.27
CA VAL A 283 -1.72 -8.05 -10.35
C VAL A 283 -0.38 -8.70 -9.97
N PHE A 284 -0.29 -9.39 -8.82
CA PHE A 284 0.96 -10.00 -8.37
C PHE A 284 1.40 -11.14 -9.31
N SER A 285 0.46 -11.95 -9.80
CA SER A 285 0.75 -12.97 -10.80
C SER A 285 1.27 -12.35 -12.10
N LEU A 286 0.63 -11.27 -12.60
CA LEU A 286 1.07 -10.59 -13.81
C LEU A 286 2.47 -9.99 -13.64
N ALA A 287 2.77 -9.39 -12.48
CA ALA A 287 4.09 -8.86 -12.18
C ALA A 287 5.16 -9.97 -12.13
N SER A 288 4.85 -11.10 -11.47
CA SER A 288 5.74 -12.27 -11.44
C SER A 288 6.02 -12.81 -12.85
N TRP A 289 4.98 -12.90 -13.69
CA TRP A 289 5.09 -13.30 -15.09
C TRP A 289 5.98 -12.33 -15.88
N ALA A 290 5.70 -11.02 -15.79
CA ALA A 290 6.42 -9.99 -16.52
C ALA A 290 7.92 -9.97 -16.18
N LEU A 291 8.30 -10.21 -14.92
CA LEU A 291 9.70 -10.31 -14.50
C LEU A 291 10.41 -11.51 -15.13
N VAL A 292 9.75 -12.66 -15.22
CA VAL A 292 10.34 -13.86 -15.85
C VAL A 292 10.43 -13.70 -17.37
N VAL A 293 9.42 -13.10 -18.01
CA VAL A 293 9.48 -12.74 -19.44
C VAL A 293 10.60 -11.72 -19.70
N ALA A 294 10.77 -10.74 -18.81
CA ALA A 294 11.87 -9.80 -18.89
C ALA A 294 13.22 -10.52 -18.81
N LEU A 295 13.40 -11.44 -17.86
CA LEU A 295 14.60 -12.29 -17.82
C LEU A 295 14.81 -13.13 -19.09
N TYR A 296 13.71 -13.58 -19.70
CA TYR A 296 13.75 -14.40 -20.90
C TYR A 296 14.24 -13.61 -22.13
N HIS A 297 13.85 -12.34 -22.25
CA HIS A 297 14.15 -11.49 -23.41
C HIS A 297 15.28 -10.46 -23.22
N TYR A 298 15.63 -10.10 -21.99
CA TYR A 298 16.68 -9.11 -21.73
C TYR A 298 18.06 -9.74 -21.44
N PHE A 299 19.10 -8.95 -21.67
CA PHE A 299 20.50 -9.38 -21.62
C PHE A 299 21.00 -9.66 -20.19
N ARG A 300 21.65 -10.81 -19.99
CA ARG A 300 22.13 -11.27 -18.68
C ARG A 300 23.63 -11.06 -18.49
N CYS A 301 24.07 -9.83 -18.21
CA CYS A 301 25.46 -9.53 -17.81
C CYS A 301 26.55 -10.22 -18.66
N GLY A 302 26.47 -10.14 -19.99
CA GLY A 302 27.44 -10.78 -20.89
C GLY A 302 27.06 -12.20 -21.34
N LYS A 303 26.09 -12.85 -20.69
CA LYS A 303 25.71 -14.27 -20.91
C LYS A 303 24.65 -14.48 -22.00
N GLY A 304 24.41 -13.46 -22.85
CA GLY A 304 23.38 -13.51 -23.89
C GLY A 304 21.95 -13.49 -23.33
N VAL A 305 20.96 -13.54 -24.23
CA VAL A 305 19.53 -13.59 -23.89
C VAL A 305 19.10 -15.06 -23.81
N LEU A 306 18.30 -15.43 -22.80
CA LEU A 306 17.81 -16.81 -22.61
C LEU A 306 17.10 -17.37 -23.85
N ALA A 307 16.27 -16.55 -24.49
CA ALA A 307 15.59 -16.90 -25.74
C ALA A 307 16.56 -17.28 -26.89
N ASN A 308 17.74 -16.66 -26.94
CA ASN A 308 18.71 -16.87 -28.02
C ASN A 308 19.64 -18.07 -27.76
N ILE A 309 19.64 -18.61 -26.53
CA ILE A 309 20.50 -19.74 -26.13
C ILE A 309 19.69 -21.03 -25.92
N GLY A 310 18.61 -21.23 -26.69
CA GLY A 310 17.85 -22.49 -26.68
C GLY A 310 17.19 -22.85 -25.35
N VAL A 311 16.91 -21.86 -24.50
CA VAL A 311 16.08 -22.02 -23.30
C VAL A 311 14.64 -21.72 -23.68
N HIS A 312 13.71 -22.54 -23.23
CA HIS A 312 12.28 -22.42 -23.47
C HIS A 312 11.52 -22.25 -22.15
N LEU A 313 10.36 -21.60 -22.20
CA LEU A 313 9.42 -21.52 -21.08
C LEU A 313 8.79 -22.90 -20.84
N ASP A 314 8.66 -23.30 -19.57
CA ASP A 314 8.26 -24.65 -19.17
C ASP A 314 7.03 -24.60 -18.22
N ALA A 315 6.63 -25.75 -17.69
CA ALA A 315 5.39 -25.97 -16.95
C ALA A 315 5.11 -24.97 -15.82
N GLY A 316 6.11 -24.56 -15.03
CA GLY A 316 5.92 -23.62 -13.94
C GLY A 316 5.44 -22.23 -14.41
N PHE A 317 5.91 -21.80 -15.58
CA PHE A 317 5.45 -20.57 -16.22
C PHE A 317 4.02 -20.71 -16.75
N ALA A 318 3.73 -21.81 -17.45
CA ALA A 318 2.40 -22.09 -17.99
C ALA A 318 1.33 -22.18 -16.89
N LEU A 319 1.63 -22.85 -15.77
CA LEU A 319 0.73 -22.96 -14.61
C LEU A 319 0.39 -21.60 -14.02
N THR A 320 1.38 -20.71 -13.89
CA THR A 320 1.16 -19.34 -13.37
C THR A 320 0.28 -18.53 -14.32
N LEU A 321 0.48 -18.66 -15.64
CA LEU A 321 -0.34 -17.98 -16.64
C LEU A 321 -1.79 -18.49 -16.64
N ILE A 322 -1.98 -19.81 -16.57
CA ILE A 322 -3.31 -20.42 -16.49
C ILE A 322 -4.03 -19.98 -15.22
N ALA A 323 -3.33 -19.98 -14.07
CA ALA A 323 -3.88 -19.49 -12.81
C ALA A 323 -4.33 -18.02 -12.89
N TRP A 324 -3.53 -17.17 -13.55
CA TRP A 324 -3.89 -15.77 -13.78
C TRP A 324 -5.19 -15.63 -14.59
N VAL A 325 -5.35 -16.41 -15.66
CA VAL A 325 -6.59 -16.42 -16.46
C VAL A 325 -7.78 -16.84 -15.59
N PHE A 326 -7.61 -17.87 -14.76
CA PHE A 326 -8.67 -18.30 -13.84
C PHE A 326 -9.07 -17.21 -12.84
N HIS A 327 -8.11 -16.47 -12.29
CA HIS A 327 -8.39 -15.32 -11.42
C HIS A 327 -9.11 -14.18 -12.16
N LEU A 328 -8.75 -13.91 -13.42
CA LEU A 328 -9.48 -12.92 -14.22
C LEU A 328 -10.93 -13.34 -14.48
N VAL A 329 -11.16 -14.62 -14.81
CA VAL A 329 -12.51 -15.14 -15.02
C VAL A 329 -13.30 -15.12 -13.71
N ALA A 330 -12.69 -15.50 -12.59
CA ALA A 330 -13.30 -15.40 -11.26
C ALA A 330 -13.67 -13.95 -10.92
N PHE A 331 -12.76 -12.99 -11.18
CA PHE A 331 -13.02 -11.56 -10.98
C PHE A 331 -14.19 -11.07 -11.84
N ALA A 332 -14.24 -11.46 -13.11
CA ALA A 332 -15.34 -11.12 -14.01
C ALA A 332 -16.67 -11.73 -13.56
N LEU A 333 -16.69 -12.98 -13.10
CA LEU A 333 -17.89 -13.64 -12.59
C LEU A 333 -18.41 -12.97 -11.32
N LEU A 334 -17.51 -12.58 -10.40
CA LEU A 334 -17.87 -11.82 -9.21
C LEU A 334 -18.43 -10.44 -9.60
N GLY A 335 -17.83 -9.78 -10.59
CA GLY A 335 -18.30 -8.54 -11.20
C GLY A 335 -19.72 -8.67 -11.79
N LEU A 336 -19.96 -9.72 -12.58
CA LEU A 336 -21.27 -10.01 -13.15
C LEU A 336 -22.32 -10.32 -12.08
N HIS A 337 -21.95 -11.08 -11.05
CA HIS A 337 -22.83 -11.36 -9.91
C HIS A 337 -23.22 -10.06 -9.20
N PHE A 338 -22.24 -9.19 -8.92
CA PHE A 338 -22.47 -7.87 -8.34
C PHE A 338 -23.38 -7.00 -9.22
N LEU A 339 -23.08 -6.88 -10.52
CA LEU A 339 -23.84 -6.05 -11.46
C LEU A 339 -25.24 -6.57 -11.79
N ARG A 340 -25.52 -7.87 -11.59
CA ARG A 340 -26.82 -8.46 -11.95
C ARG A 340 -27.76 -8.54 -10.76
N TYR A 341 -27.23 -8.85 -9.58
CA TYR A 341 -28.03 -9.13 -8.38
C TYR A 341 -27.91 -8.04 -7.33
N TRP A 342 -26.76 -7.38 -7.21
CA TRP A 342 -26.56 -6.35 -6.20
C TRP A 342 -27.09 -4.99 -6.68
N THR A 343 -26.69 -4.51 -7.85
CA THR A 343 -27.13 -3.21 -8.38
C THR A 343 -28.65 -3.12 -8.66
N ARG A 344 -29.34 -4.25 -8.81
CA ARG A 344 -30.81 -4.31 -8.96
C ARG A 344 -31.57 -4.39 -7.63
N SER A 345 -30.96 -4.92 -6.57
CA SER A 345 -31.56 -5.09 -5.24
C SER A 345 -31.41 -3.84 -4.36
N VAL A 346 -30.50 -2.95 -4.75
CA VAL A 346 -30.04 -1.87 -3.90
C VAL A 346 -30.96 -0.64 -4.05
N HIS A 347 -32.01 -0.61 -3.23
CA HIS A 347 -32.44 0.60 -2.53
C HIS A 347 -31.37 1.00 -1.49
N SER A 348 -30.09 1.05 -1.83
CA SER A 348 -29.12 1.64 -0.90
C SER A 348 -29.51 3.09 -0.77
N GLY A 349 -29.64 3.54 0.47
CA GLY A 349 -29.50 4.96 0.77
C GLY A 349 -28.34 5.54 -0.04
N GLU A 350 -28.60 6.73 -0.58
CA GLU A 350 -27.74 7.51 -1.46
C GLU A 350 -26.29 7.03 -1.51
N MET A 351 -25.94 6.21 -2.52
CA MET A 351 -24.54 5.82 -2.72
C MET A 351 -23.73 7.08 -3.01
N HIS A 352 -22.95 7.53 -2.04
CA HIS A 352 -22.17 8.73 -2.19
C HIS A 352 -21.07 8.49 -3.24
N PRO A 353 -21.15 9.10 -4.45
CA PRO A 353 -20.28 8.77 -5.58
C PRO A 353 -18.80 9.01 -5.28
N MET A 354 -18.51 9.87 -4.29
CA MET A 354 -17.14 10.15 -3.85
C MET A 354 -16.43 8.94 -3.25
N ARG A 355 -17.15 7.97 -2.68
CA ARG A 355 -16.52 6.75 -2.11
C ARG A 355 -15.91 5.88 -3.22
N PHE A 356 -16.63 5.74 -4.33
CA PHE A 356 -16.12 5.04 -5.51
C PHE A 356 -14.97 5.79 -6.17
N LEU A 357 -15.07 7.12 -6.25
CA LEU A 357 -13.99 7.96 -6.77
C LEU A 357 -12.73 7.84 -5.90
N TYR A 358 -12.87 7.81 -4.58
CA TYR A 358 -11.77 7.59 -3.65
C TYR A 358 -11.09 6.23 -3.89
N VAL A 359 -11.85 5.14 -3.99
CA VAL A 359 -11.31 3.81 -4.32
C VAL A 359 -10.57 3.82 -5.67
N ALA A 360 -11.16 4.44 -6.69
CA ALA A 360 -10.53 4.55 -8.01
C ALA A 360 -9.20 5.33 -7.96
N CYS A 361 -9.17 6.45 -7.23
CA CYS A 361 -7.94 7.23 -7.03
C CYS A 361 -6.85 6.42 -6.32
N LEU A 362 -7.19 5.62 -5.31
CA LEU A 362 -6.23 4.75 -4.63
C LEU A 362 -5.66 3.68 -5.57
N LEU A 363 -6.51 3.05 -6.39
CA LEU A 363 -6.08 2.05 -7.38
C LEU A 363 -5.16 2.65 -8.46
N ILE A 364 -5.50 3.83 -8.98
CA ILE A 364 -4.65 4.56 -9.94
C ILE A 364 -3.31 4.92 -9.29
N THR A 365 -3.32 5.37 -8.03
CA THR A 365 -2.10 5.71 -7.31
C THR A 365 -1.20 4.49 -7.12
N MET A 366 -1.77 3.33 -6.79
CA MET A 366 -0.98 2.08 -6.72
C MET A 366 -0.27 1.77 -8.03
N LEU A 367 -0.97 1.92 -9.16
CA LEU A 367 -0.37 1.73 -10.48
C LEU A 367 0.77 2.72 -10.71
N PHE A 368 0.59 3.99 -10.37
CA PHE A 368 1.63 5.00 -10.48
C PHE A 368 2.85 4.68 -9.63
N TYR A 369 2.68 4.15 -8.41
CA TYR A 369 3.81 3.72 -7.58
C TYR A 369 4.52 2.50 -8.16
N CYS A 370 3.79 1.47 -8.58
CA CYS A 370 4.36 0.28 -9.19
C CYS A 370 5.15 0.60 -10.48
N VAL A 371 4.54 1.38 -11.38
CA VAL A 371 5.20 1.81 -12.64
C VAL A 371 6.33 2.78 -12.32
N GLY A 372 6.11 3.75 -11.44
CA GLY A 372 7.09 4.74 -11.03
C GLY A 372 8.38 4.09 -10.51
N MET A 373 8.28 3.11 -9.62
CA MET A 373 9.43 2.36 -9.10
C MET A 373 10.20 1.59 -10.17
N ALA A 374 9.55 1.14 -11.24
CA ALA A 374 10.19 0.40 -12.32
C ALA A 374 10.90 1.32 -13.33
N TYR A 375 10.45 2.57 -13.45
CA TYR A 375 10.97 3.53 -14.42
C TYR A 375 12.19 4.32 -13.91
N ASN A 376 12.81 5.05 -14.84
CA ASN A 376 13.94 5.93 -14.57
C ASN A 376 13.50 7.14 -13.71
N MET A 377 14.28 7.44 -12.67
CA MET A 377 14.03 8.56 -11.75
C MET A 377 14.63 9.85 -12.30
N TRP A 378 15.88 9.78 -12.78
CA TRP A 378 16.56 10.87 -13.45
C TRP A 378 17.58 10.36 -14.45
N SER A 379 17.90 11.14 -15.47
CA SER A 379 18.91 10.79 -16.47
C SER A 379 19.71 11.99 -16.95
N LYS A 380 20.91 11.74 -17.45
CA LYS A 380 21.77 12.74 -18.10
C LYS A 380 22.34 12.17 -19.39
N ASP A 381 22.29 12.99 -20.43
CA ASP A 381 22.90 12.69 -21.72
C ASP A 381 24.32 13.26 -21.73
N PHE A 382 25.32 12.39 -21.79
CA PHE A 382 26.70 12.74 -22.06
C PHE A 382 27.01 12.59 -23.56
N PRO A 383 28.15 13.11 -24.05
CA PRO A 383 28.51 12.98 -25.47
C PRO A 383 28.53 11.52 -25.97
N LEU A 384 29.15 10.61 -25.21
CA LEU A 384 29.30 9.21 -25.61
C LEU A 384 28.23 8.27 -25.05
N VAL A 385 27.67 8.60 -23.88
CA VAL A 385 26.74 7.71 -23.16
C VAL A 385 25.54 8.48 -22.62
N LYS A 386 24.44 7.77 -22.36
CA LYS A 386 23.32 8.28 -21.58
C LYS A 386 23.23 7.50 -20.29
N ALA A 387 23.32 8.19 -19.16
CA ALA A 387 23.20 7.59 -17.84
C ALA A 387 21.80 7.84 -17.29
N SER A 388 21.08 6.77 -16.96
CA SER A 388 19.77 6.81 -16.33
C SER A 388 19.84 6.09 -14.99
N VAL A 389 19.28 6.70 -13.95
CA VAL A 389 19.26 6.16 -12.60
C VAL A 389 17.84 5.70 -12.29
N THR A 390 17.68 4.42 -11.98
CA THR A 390 16.43 3.86 -11.44
C THR A 390 16.54 3.70 -9.92
N MET A 391 15.44 3.30 -9.28
CA MET A 391 15.45 2.97 -7.85
C MET A 391 16.33 1.74 -7.55
N TRP A 392 16.51 0.85 -8.53
CA TRP A 392 17.12 -0.48 -8.34
C TRP A 392 18.55 -0.57 -8.87
N HIS A 393 18.83 0.09 -9.99
CA HIS A 393 20.08 0.00 -10.74
C HIS A 393 20.37 1.30 -11.51
N ILE A 394 21.52 1.35 -12.17
CA ILE A 394 21.94 2.44 -13.05
C ILE A 394 22.08 1.86 -14.44
N GLU A 395 21.43 2.49 -15.41
CA GLU A 395 21.50 2.12 -16.82
C GLU A 395 22.43 3.09 -17.54
N VAL A 396 23.43 2.55 -18.21
CA VAL A 396 24.35 3.31 -19.07
C VAL A 396 24.12 2.83 -20.50
N TYR A 397 23.51 3.67 -21.30
CA TYR A 397 23.33 3.44 -22.72
C TYR A 397 24.50 4.03 -23.50
N ASP A 398 25.28 3.19 -24.16
CA ASP A 398 26.36 3.61 -25.04
C ASP A 398 25.79 3.99 -26.40
N LYS A 399 25.99 5.25 -26.82
CA LYS A 399 25.45 5.78 -28.08
C LYS A 399 26.20 5.24 -29.30
N THR A 400 27.44 4.80 -29.13
CA THR A 400 28.28 4.31 -30.24
C THR A 400 27.97 2.86 -30.57
N THR A 401 27.81 2.02 -29.54
CA THR A 401 27.52 0.59 -29.70
C THR A 401 26.03 0.26 -29.64
N HIS A 402 25.19 1.23 -29.26
CA HIS A 402 23.75 1.06 -28.98
C HIS A 402 23.46 0.01 -27.89
N LEU A 403 24.42 -0.25 -26.99
CA LEU A 403 24.29 -1.24 -25.93
C LEU A 403 23.85 -0.61 -24.61
N HIS A 404 23.03 -1.36 -23.87
CA HIS A 404 22.60 -1.01 -22.52
C HIS A 404 23.41 -1.79 -21.49
N THR A 405 24.12 -1.08 -20.63
CA THR A 405 24.87 -1.65 -19.51
C THR A 405 24.17 -1.30 -18.19
N PHE A 406 23.79 -2.33 -17.44
CA PHE A 406 23.10 -2.15 -16.17
C PHE A 406 24.08 -2.38 -15.01
N LEU A 407 24.37 -1.32 -14.26
CA LEU A 407 25.27 -1.31 -13.13
C LEU A 407 24.46 -1.37 -11.83
N ASN A 408 24.91 -2.22 -10.89
CA ASN A 408 24.26 -2.33 -9.58
C ASN A 408 24.54 -1.08 -8.73
N ARG A 409 23.66 -0.77 -7.78
CA ARG A 409 23.87 0.29 -6.79
C ARG A 409 25.14 0.09 -5.97
N GLN A 410 25.52 -1.17 -5.71
CA GLN A 410 26.76 -1.50 -5.00
C GLN A 410 28.03 -1.06 -5.76
N THR A 411 27.95 -0.88 -7.07
CA THR A 411 29.06 -0.41 -7.91
C THR A 411 29.48 1.02 -7.56
N TYR A 412 28.61 1.82 -6.93
CA TYR A 412 28.99 3.14 -6.43
C TYR A 412 30.01 3.09 -5.28
N LYS A 413 30.15 1.96 -4.58
CA LYS A 413 31.04 1.81 -3.41
C LYS A 413 30.91 2.96 -2.38
N CYS A 414 29.72 3.55 -2.31
CA CYS A 414 29.36 4.64 -1.42
C CYS A 414 28.19 4.14 -0.55
N THR A 415 28.41 4.07 0.76
CA THR A 415 27.42 3.54 1.71
C THR A 415 26.20 4.45 1.81
N THR A 416 26.42 5.77 1.75
CA THR A 416 25.37 6.80 1.83
C THR A 416 24.34 6.66 0.72
N ILE A 417 24.75 6.59 -0.55
CA ILE A 417 23.81 6.45 -1.68
C ILE A 417 23.06 5.12 -1.61
N THR A 418 23.77 4.04 -1.29
CA THR A 418 23.18 2.70 -1.18
C THR A 418 22.12 2.67 -0.08
N ARG A 419 22.42 3.26 1.08
CA ARG A 419 21.48 3.35 2.22
C ARG A 419 20.29 4.22 1.86
N ARG A 420 20.49 5.41 1.29
CA ARG A 420 19.40 6.31 0.89
C ARG A 420 18.46 5.66 -0.13
N MET A 421 18.98 5.03 -1.18
CA MET A 421 18.15 4.35 -2.18
C MET A 421 17.41 3.13 -1.61
N LYS A 422 18.01 2.39 -0.68
CA LYS A 422 17.30 1.31 0.05
C LYS A 422 16.18 1.85 0.93
N VAL A 423 16.45 2.94 1.64
CA VAL A 423 15.46 3.63 2.47
C VAL A 423 14.28 4.09 1.61
N VAL A 424 14.54 4.77 0.49
CA VAL A 424 13.49 5.17 -0.46
C VAL A 424 12.65 3.97 -0.88
N ALA A 425 13.28 2.89 -1.35
CA ALA A 425 12.56 1.71 -1.80
C ALA A 425 11.69 1.11 -0.68
N ALA A 426 12.22 1.03 0.53
CA ALA A 426 11.46 0.55 1.69
C ALA A 426 10.26 1.45 2.00
N PHE A 427 10.43 2.78 1.99
CA PHE A 427 9.34 3.73 2.25
C PHE A 427 8.24 3.67 1.18
N ILE A 428 8.59 3.54 -0.11
CA ILE A 428 7.59 3.41 -1.18
C ILE A 428 6.88 2.04 -1.13
N ILE A 429 7.60 0.95 -0.81
CA ILE A 429 6.98 -0.38 -0.62
C ILE A 429 6.02 -0.36 0.58
N MET A 430 6.43 0.22 1.70
CA MET A 430 5.56 0.37 2.87
C MET A 430 4.34 1.24 2.55
N SER A 431 4.52 2.32 1.80
CA SER A 431 3.43 3.15 1.30
C SER A 431 2.42 2.34 0.47
N LEU A 432 2.89 1.47 -0.44
CA LEU A 432 2.03 0.56 -1.21
C LEU A 432 1.27 -0.43 -0.32
N ILE A 433 1.91 -0.96 0.73
CA ILE A 433 1.26 -1.85 1.69
C ILE A 433 0.16 -1.11 2.47
N TRP A 434 0.42 0.10 2.95
CA TRP A 434 -0.60 0.91 3.62
C TRP A 434 -1.73 1.28 2.67
N MET A 435 -1.41 1.64 1.43
CA MET A 435 -2.40 1.89 0.39
C MET A 435 -3.26 0.66 0.11
N PHE A 436 -2.70 -0.54 0.19
CA PHE A 436 -3.44 -1.79 0.01
C PHE A 436 -4.52 -1.94 1.06
N PHE A 437 -4.16 -1.76 2.32
CA PHE A 437 -5.13 -1.77 3.41
C PHE A 437 -6.15 -0.64 3.25
N ALA A 438 -5.70 0.57 2.91
CA ALA A 438 -6.58 1.71 2.65
C ALA A 438 -7.63 1.39 1.58
N THR A 439 -7.23 0.77 0.46
CA THR A 439 -8.12 0.36 -0.64
C THR A 439 -9.11 -0.71 -0.21
N ILE A 440 -8.68 -1.72 0.57
CA ILE A 440 -9.58 -2.76 1.08
C ILE A 440 -10.65 -2.15 1.98
N PHE A 441 -10.26 -1.32 2.94
CA PHE A 441 -11.21 -0.64 3.82
C PHE A 441 -12.05 0.40 3.07
N ALA A 442 -11.51 1.07 2.06
CA ALA A 442 -12.25 2.00 1.21
C ALA A 442 -13.34 1.28 0.42
N THR A 443 -13.02 0.08 -0.08
CA THR A 443 -13.97 -0.77 -0.79
C THR A 443 -15.06 -1.27 0.16
N GLY A 444 -14.69 -1.65 1.38
CA GLY A 444 -15.64 -1.95 2.46
C GLY A 444 -16.52 -0.73 2.80
N ALA A 445 -15.94 0.46 2.80
CA ALA A 445 -16.62 1.72 3.08
C ALA A 445 -17.66 2.15 2.04
N CYS A 446 -17.56 1.65 0.81
CA CYS A 446 -18.64 1.79 -0.17
C CYS A 446 -19.94 1.12 0.29
N TYR A 447 -19.87 0.23 1.28
CA TYR A 447 -21.00 -0.55 1.76
C TYR A 447 -21.34 -0.27 3.24
N ASP A 448 -20.34 -0.15 4.10
CA ASP A 448 -20.52 0.23 5.51
C ASP A 448 -19.57 1.39 5.88
N ALA A 449 -20.16 2.53 6.25
CA ALA A 449 -19.43 3.74 6.62
C ALA A 449 -18.47 3.53 7.81
N ARG A 450 -18.67 2.50 8.65
CA ARG A 450 -17.77 2.18 9.78
C ARG A 450 -16.33 1.88 9.35
N TYR A 451 -16.10 1.48 8.10
CA TYR A 451 -14.75 1.22 7.59
C TYR A 451 -14.00 2.47 7.13
N ILE A 452 -14.68 3.63 7.01
CA ILE A 452 -14.08 4.88 6.54
C ILE A 452 -12.91 5.36 7.42
N PRO A 453 -13.04 5.42 8.76
CA PRO A 453 -11.95 5.89 9.61
C PRO A 453 -10.67 5.06 9.44
N ASN A 454 -10.81 3.73 9.35
CA ASN A 454 -9.69 2.83 9.12
C ASN A 454 -9.05 3.06 7.75
N SER A 455 -9.86 3.20 6.69
CA SER A 455 -9.34 3.52 5.36
C SER A 455 -8.59 4.83 5.32
N LEU A 456 -9.13 5.88 5.94
CA LEU A 456 -8.48 7.20 6.02
C LEU A 456 -7.17 7.12 6.79
N PHE A 457 -7.15 6.42 7.94
CA PHE A 457 -5.94 6.23 8.74
C PHE A 457 -4.80 5.60 7.90
N PHE A 458 -5.09 4.50 7.18
CA PHE A 458 -4.10 3.88 6.30
C PHE A 458 -3.74 4.76 5.10
N GLY A 459 -4.68 5.54 4.58
CA GLY A 459 -4.43 6.53 3.51
C GLY A 459 -3.46 7.63 3.93
N TYR A 460 -3.61 8.15 5.16
CA TYR A 460 -2.66 9.12 5.74
C TYR A 460 -1.28 8.51 5.95
N LEU A 461 -1.20 7.29 6.51
CA LEU A 461 0.07 6.58 6.65
C LEU A 461 0.77 6.41 5.30
N CYS A 462 0.05 5.92 4.28
CA CYS A 462 0.57 5.82 2.93
C CYS A 462 1.16 7.15 2.43
N SER A 463 0.40 8.24 2.59
CA SER A 463 0.81 9.57 2.13
C SER A 463 2.07 10.07 2.84
N VAL A 464 2.22 9.83 4.14
CA VAL A 464 3.43 10.18 4.91
C VAL A 464 4.64 9.37 4.47
N PHE A 465 4.50 8.05 4.32
CA PHE A 465 5.60 7.18 3.89
C PHE A 465 6.06 7.53 2.46
N ALA A 466 5.11 7.78 1.55
CA ALA A 466 5.43 8.24 0.20
C ALA A 466 6.13 9.60 0.20
N LEU A 467 5.67 10.55 1.02
CA LEU A 467 6.29 11.87 1.18
C LEU A 467 7.77 11.77 1.56
N VAL A 468 8.07 10.99 2.60
CA VAL A 468 9.45 10.74 3.02
C VAL A 468 10.27 10.09 1.90
N GLY A 469 9.67 9.14 1.18
CA GLY A 469 10.30 8.46 0.05
C GLY A 469 10.74 9.41 -1.07
N TRP A 470 9.84 10.23 -1.61
CA TRP A 470 10.19 11.10 -2.73
C TRP A 470 11.01 12.34 -2.31
N ILE A 471 10.86 12.87 -1.09
CA ILE A 471 11.76 13.90 -0.56
C ILE A 471 13.19 13.36 -0.44
N THR A 472 13.36 12.12 0.03
CA THR A 472 14.68 11.49 0.13
C THR A 472 15.31 11.32 -1.27
N LEU A 473 14.52 11.05 -2.31
CA LEU A 473 15.01 11.03 -3.69
C LEU A 473 15.52 12.41 -4.14
N ILE A 474 14.78 13.49 -3.86
CA ILE A 474 15.22 14.86 -4.16
C ILE A 474 16.52 15.19 -3.41
N ALA A 475 16.58 14.88 -2.12
CA ALA A 475 17.78 15.10 -1.29
C ALA A 475 18.97 14.25 -1.77
N THR A 476 18.72 13.08 -2.37
CA THR A 476 19.76 12.25 -2.98
C THR A 476 20.23 12.83 -4.31
N ARG A 477 19.34 13.42 -5.11
CA ARG A 477 19.70 14.08 -6.37
C ARG A 477 20.51 15.37 -6.16
N HIS A 478 20.11 16.21 -5.20
CA HIS A 478 20.75 17.51 -4.96
C HIS A 478 21.87 17.49 -3.92
N GLY A 479 22.00 16.39 -3.17
CA GLY A 479 23.05 16.26 -2.17
C GLY A 479 24.39 15.89 -2.81
N HIS A 480 25.49 16.42 -2.27
CA HIS A 480 26.81 15.85 -2.49
C HIS A 480 26.90 14.52 -1.77
N LEU A 481 27.01 13.44 -2.54
CA LEU A 481 27.04 12.08 -2.01
C LEU A 481 28.48 11.58 -2.01
N CYS A 482 28.99 11.26 -0.82
CA CYS A 482 30.39 10.86 -0.62
C CYS A 482 31.39 11.98 -1.00
N THR A 483 32.52 12.05 -0.30
CA THR A 483 33.49 13.16 -0.41
C THR A 483 34.92 12.68 -0.66
N GLY A 484 35.12 11.39 -0.94
CA GLY A 484 36.43 10.83 -1.23
C GLY A 484 36.97 11.36 -2.55
N ALA A 485 38.25 11.73 -2.55
CA ALA A 485 38.95 12.14 -3.76
C ALA A 485 39.03 10.96 -4.74
N THR A 486 38.77 11.24 -6.02
CA THR A 486 38.91 10.26 -7.10
C THR A 486 40.27 10.46 -7.76
N PRO A 487 41.21 9.51 -7.64
CA PRO A 487 42.52 9.63 -8.29
C PRO A 487 42.35 9.70 -9.81
N ALA A 488 43.12 10.57 -10.47
CA ALA A 488 43.13 10.64 -11.93
C ALA A 488 43.57 9.29 -12.53
N GLY A 489 42.89 8.83 -13.58
CA GLY A 489 43.17 7.55 -14.23
C GLY A 489 42.52 6.32 -13.57
N ALA A 490 41.87 6.48 -12.41
CA ALA A 490 41.27 5.35 -11.70
C ALA A 490 39.89 4.94 -12.25
N SER A 491 39.23 5.80 -13.04
CA SER A 491 37.97 5.47 -13.69
C SER A 491 37.78 6.29 -14.96
N ALA A 492 37.65 5.61 -16.09
CA ALA A 492 37.44 6.24 -17.40
C ALA A 492 36.22 7.18 -17.41
N TRP A 493 35.17 6.88 -16.64
CA TRP A 493 34.00 7.76 -16.54
C TRP A 493 34.32 9.08 -15.84
N VAL A 494 35.12 9.03 -14.78
CA VAL A 494 35.51 10.21 -14.01
C VAL A 494 36.48 11.06 -14.82
N ASP A 495 37.44 10.42 -15.50
CA ASP A 495 38.42 11.11 -16.35
C ASP A 495 37.75 11.82 -17.54
N LEU A 496 36.63 11.29 -18.04
CA LEU A 496 35.79 11.93 -19.07
C LEU A 496 34.81 12.98 -18.51
N GLY A 497 34.80 13.20 -17.19
CA GLY A 497 33.89 14.15 -16.52
C GLY A 497 32.44 13.68 -16.47
N TYR A 498 32.17 12.37 -16.63
CA TYR A 498 30.83 11.79 -16.60
C TYR A 498 30.35 11.53 -15.17
N ASN A 499 30.17 12.63 -14.43
CA ASN A 499 29.73 12.63 -13.04
C ASN A 499 28.41 11.87 -12.85
N GLY A 500 28.28 11.11 -11.77
CA GLY A 500 27.06 10.37 -11.44
C GLY A 500 27.01 8.94 -11.97
N ILE A 501 27.92 8.55 -12.86
CA ILE A 501 28.15 7.14 -13.23
C ILE A 501 29.06 6.51 -12.15
N PRO A 502 28.77 5.30 -11.63
CA PRO A 502 29.60 4.68 -10.60
C PRO A 502 31.02 4.42 -11.11
N SER A 503 32.02 4.92 -10.38
CA SER A 503 33.44 4.78 -10.72
C SER A 503 34.04 3.45 -10.27
N GLY A 504 33.41 2.76 -9.31
CA GLY A 504 33.93 1.55 -8.67
C GLY A 504 34.95 1.81 -7.54
N ILE A 505 35.26 3.08 -7.26
CA ILE A 505 36.22 3.50 -6.24
C ILE A 505 35.49 3.75 -4.91
N GLU A 506 36.08 3.31 -3.80
CA GLU A 506 35.47 3.44 -2.48
C GLU A 506 35.28 4.90 -2.06
N ASN A 507 34.06 5.23 -1.65
CA ASN A 507 33.65 6.58 -1.21
C ASN A 507 33.96 7.72 -2.18
N ALA A 508 34.13 7.44 -3.48
CA ALA A 508 34.32 8.46 -4.49
C ALA A 508 33.13 9.44 -4.52
N GLN A 509 33.43 10.71 -4.81
CA GLN A 509 32.42 11.75 -4.92
C GLN A 509 31.41 11.45 -6.04
N ILE A 510 30.13 11.52 -5.71
CA ILE A 510 29.01 11.33 -6.65
C ILE A 510 28.20 12.61 -6.69
N ASN A 511 27.99 13.12 -7.89
CA ASN A 511 27.19 14.30 -8.14
C ASN A 511 26.21 14.06 -9.31
N PHE A 512 24.92 14.36 -9.08
CA PHE A 512 23.86 14.27 -10.08
C PHE A 512 23.49 15.63 -10.69
N ASP A 513 24.38 16.62 -10.60
CA ASP A 513 24.20 17.91 -11.24
C ASP A 513 24.01 17.79 -12.76
N GLY A 514 22.96 18.45 -13.25
CA GLY A 514 22.54 18.42 -14.64
C GLY A 514 21.73 17.18 -15.05
N TYR A 515 21.45 16.23 -14.15
CA TYR A 515 20.50 15.15 -14.43
C TYR A 515 19.08 15.69 -14.46
N LYS A 516 18.33 15.38 -15.52
CA LYS A 516 16.92 15.76 -15.68
C LYS A 516 16.02 14.72 -14.99
N LEU A 517 14.97 15.18 -14.31
CA LEU A 517 13.96 14.29 -13.75
C LEU A 517 13.21 13.56 -14.88
N LYS A 518 12.82 12.32 -14.59
CA LYS A 518 12.18 11.42 -15.55
C LYS A 518 10.82 10.93 -15.06
N GLU A 519 10.16 10.20 -15.94
CA GLU A 519 8.77 9.76 -15.81
C GLU A 519 8.55 8.97 -14.52
N GLY A 520 9.53 8.15 -14.11
CA GLY A 520 9.44 7.36 -12.88
C GLY A 520 9.30 8.24 -11.63
N PHE A 521 10.09 9.31 -11.54
CA PHE A 521 9.97 10.28 -10.44
C PHE A 521 8.63 11.05 -10.51
N GLY A 522 8.24 11.48 -11.72
CA GLY A 522 6.98 12.18 -11.93
C GLY A 522 5.76 11.36 -11.50
N LEU A 523 5.74 10.07 -11.81
CA LEU A 523 4.68 9.15 -11.40
C LEU A 523 4.60 8.98 -9.88
N LEU A 524 5.75 8.89 -9.18
CA LEU A 524 5.75 8.82 -7.72
C LEU A 524 5.18 10.08 -7.07
N VAL A 525 5.57 11.26 -7.54
CA VAL A 525 5.06 12.53 -7.00
C VAL A 525 3.59 12.74 -7.35
N ALA A 526 3.19 12.44 -8.59
CA ALA A 526 1.80 12.54 -9.03
C ALA A 526 0.90 11.56 -8.25
N GLY A 527 1.37 10.34 -8.02
CA GLY A 527 0.67 9.35 -7.19
C GLY A 527 0.48 9.85 -5.77
N TRP A 528 1.54 10.39 -5.15
CA TRP A 528 1.46 10.97 -3.81
C TRP A 528 0.47 12.13 -3.72
N ALA A 529 0.49 13.04 -4.69
CA ALA A 529 -0.43 14.16 -4.73
C ALA A 529 -1.89 13.67 -4.89
N LEU A 530 -2.12 12.73 -5.79
CA LEU A 530 -3.45 12.14 -6.04
C LEU A 530 -3.99 11.45 -4.79
N SER A 531 -3.21 10.59 -4.13
CA SER A 531 -3.67 9.92 -2.91
C SER A 531 -3.89 10.89 -1.76
N THR A 532 -3.01 11.88 -1.58
CA THR A 532 -3.16 12.86 -0.50
C THR A 532 -4.43 13.69 -0.68
N VAL A 533 -4.67 14.19 -1.89
CA VAL A 533 -5.90 14.94 -2.22
C VAL A 533 -7.13 14.05 -2.03
N ALA A 534 -7.09 12.80 -2.49
CA ALA A 534 -8.21 11.87 -2.36
C ALA A 534 -8.55 11.58 -0.88
N VAL A 535 -7.53 11.37 -0.03
CA VAL A 535 -7.70 11.15 1.41
C VAL A 535 -8.25 12.40 2.10
N VAL A 536 -7.73 13.58 1.76
CA VAL A 536 -8.17 14.86 2.34
C VAL A 536 -9.61 15.17 1.96
N LEU A 537 -9.96 15.05 0.67
CA LEU A 537 -11.34 15.27 0.19
C LEU A 537 -12.31 14.29 0.84
N ASN A 538 -11.95 13.01 0.93
CA ASN A 538 -12.80 12.01 1.57
C ASN A 538 -12.93 12.23 3.08
N THR A 539 -11.95 12.89 3.73
CA THR A 539 -12.05 13.30 5.14
C THR A 539 -13.05 14.44 5.30
N PHE A 540 -12.97 15.50 4.49
CA PHE A 540 -13.88 16.65 4.57
C PHE A 540 -15.33 16.27 4.25
N LEU A 541 -15.53 15.46 3.22
CA LEU A 541 -16.87 15.05 2.77
C LEU A 541 -17.52 14.00 3.67
N HIS A 542 -16.75 13.36 4.56
CA HIS A 542 -17.30 12.49 5.60
C HIS A 542 -17.70 13.26 6.86
N SER A 543 -17.10 14.43 7.10
CA SER A 543 -17.44 15.28 8.25
C SER A 543 -18.68 16.16 8.04
N SER A 544 -19.14 16.29 6.80
CA SER A 544 -20.41 16.92 6.40
C SER A 544 -21.51 15.88 6.31
#